data_AF-A0AAU4Y0Y1-F1
#
_entry.id   AF-A0AAU4Y0Y1-F1
#
_cell.length_a   1.000
_cell.length_b   1.000
_cell.length_c   1.000
_cell.angle_alpha   90.00
_cell.angle_beta   90.00
_cell.angle_gamma   90.00
#
_symmetry.space_group_name_H-M   'P 1'
#
loop_
_entity.id
_entity.type
_entity.pdbx_description
1 polymer ?
#
loop_
_entity_poly.entity_id
_entity_poly.type
_entity_poly.pdbx_seq_one_letter_code
_entity_poly.pdbx_strand_id
1 'polypeptide(L)'
;MEEIQQSDSNPAAQECTDALDAPYKSPRGARALKSGLRATVVLCLAASVVHVIFVFLQVAPENTVSKRYSPLINAWVYPFFEQNWRLFAPDPESINRQILARTAHTGSDGSVQVGPWFDLTAVDSSAVEHQPFPSHTAQNMLRRAWTGYVDTHGGDDKARTERALMMQKYLTNIAADRVAAHNSGAFDFIQLRVVTLSIDAPGPAAGKRPPTPVDNRLLPWWKVTRHGK
;
A
#
# COMPACT_ATOMS: atom_id res chain seq x y z
N MET A 1 50.36 -86.88 8.23
CA MET A 1 50.86 -87.35 9.53
C MET A 1 51.18 -86.11 10.35
N GLU A 2 50.56 -86.07 11.52
CA GLU A 2 50.77 -85.15 12.64
C GLU A 2 50.48 -83.65 12.52
N GLU A 3 50.11 -83.14 13.68
CA GLU A 3 49.16 -82.10 14.01
C GLU A 3 49.80 -81.25 15.11
N ILE A 4 49.34 -80.00 15.22
CA ILE A 4 49.47 -79.10 16.38
C ILE A 4 50.85 -78.51 16.67
N GLN A 5 50.96 -77.20 16.47
CA GLN A 5 51.76 -76.35 17.36
C GLN A 5 50.86 -75.23 17.87
N GLN A 6 50.58 -75.24 19.18
CA GLN A 6 49.83 -74.21 19.89
C GLN A 6 50.50 -73.87 21.22
N SER A 7 50.45 -72.58 21.55
CA SER A 7 50.69 -71.94 22.85
C SER A 7 52.15 -71.91 23.34
N ASP A 8 52.68 -70.83 23.90
CA ASP A 8 52.03 -69.68 24.52
C ASP A 8 53.06 -68.57 24.83
N SER A 9 52.53 -67.41 25.25
CA SER A 9 53.18 -66.38 26.08
C SER A 9 53.94 -65.24 25.39
N ASN A 10 53.26 -64.10 25.26
CA ASN A 10 53.84 -62.75 25.20
C ASN A 10 54.09 -62.26 26.65
N PRO A 11 54.99 -61.26 26.92
CA PRO A 11 54.52 -59.89 26.77
C PRO A 11 55.59 -58.80 26.43
N ALA A 12 55.03 -57.73 25.84
CA ALA A 12 55.29 -56.30 26.08
C ALA A 12 56.47 -55.54 25.42
N ALA A 13 56.03 -54.44 24.79
CA ALA A 13 56.65 -53.12 24.55
C ALA A 13 57.07 -52.86 23.08
N GLN A 14 56.21 -52.26 22.23
CA GLN A 14 55.97 -50.80 22.04
C GLN A 14 57.28 -50.04 21.82
N GLU A 15 57.58 -49.49 20.62
CA GLU A 15 57.08 -48.23 20.02
C GLU A 15 57.86 -48.06 18.69
N CYS A 16 57.54 -47.28 17.65
CA CYS A 16 56.52 -46.30 17.35
C CYS A 16 56.59 -46.12 15.81
N THR A 17 55.50 -46.34 15.09
CA THR A 17 55.34 -45.80 13.73
C THR A 17 54.19 -44.83 13.81
N ASP A 18 54.55 -43.55 13.92
CA ASP A 18 53.68 -42.41 14.09
C ASP A 18 52.92 -42.11 12.79
N ALA A 19 51.67 -42.55 12.74
CA ALA A 19 50.64 -42.03 11.84
C ALA A 19 49.28 -42.22 12.52
N LEU A 20 49.17 -41.75 13.76
CA LEU A 20 47.90 -41.67 14.49
C LEU A 20 47.10 -40.49 13.94
N ASP A 21 46.00 -40.84 13.27
CA ASP A 21 44.78 -40.08 13.10
C ASP A 21 44.73 -38.72 13.82
N ALA A 22 44.97 -37.64 13.07
CA ALA A 22 44.52 -36.33 13.50
C ALA A 22 42.99 -36.42 13.69
N PRO A 23 42.43 -36.12 14.88
CA PRO A 23 41.00 -36.19 15.06
C PRO A 23 40.36 -35.18 14.12
N TYR A 24 39.61 -35.67 13.14
CA TYR A 24 38.78 -34.84 12.27
C TYR A 24 37.86 -34.03 13.18
N LYS A 25 38.23 -32.75 13.43
CA LYS A 25 37.39 -31.80 14.17
C LYS A 25 36.15 -31.54 13.32
N SER A 26 35.18 -32.46 13.42
CA SER A 26 33.87 -32.27 12.82
C SER A 26 33.23 -31.03 13.43
N PRO A 27 32.67 -30.14 12.62
CA PRO A 27 32.81 -28.72 12.84
C PRO A 27 31.65 -28.30 13.73
N ARG A 28 31.95 -27.88 14.97
CA ARG A 28 30.96 -27.20 15.82
C ARG A 28 30.27 -26.06 15.05
N GLY A 29 31.01 -25.37 14.16
CA GLY A 29 30.48 -24.38 13.22
C GLY A 29 29.46 -24.92 12.22
N ALA A 30 29.64 -26.12 11.66
CA ALA A 30 28.68 -26.73 10.74
C ALA A 30 27.42 -27.22 11.45
N ARG A 31 27.53 -27.66 12.71
CA ARG A 31 26.36 -28.05 13.51
C ARG A 31 25.56 -26.83 13.97
N ALA A 32 26.23 -25.74 14.37
CA ALA A 32 25.60 -24.45 14.66
C ALA A 32 24.96 -23.82 13.41
N LEU A 33 25.63 -23.87 12.27
CA LEU A 33 25.10 -23.42 10.98
C LEU A 33 23.86 -24.22 10.54
N LYS A 34 23.91 -25.56 10.68
CA LYS A 34 22.76 -26.44 10.42
C LYS A 34 21.59 -26.17 11.38
N SER A 35 21.87 -25.90 12.65
CA SER A 35 20.84 -25.54 13.63
C SER A 35 20.23 -24.17 13.35
N GLY A 36 21.06 -23.18 12.99
CA GLY A 36 20.61 -21.85 12.58
C GLY A 36 19.74 -21.93 11.33
N LEU A 37 20.19 -22.66 10.31
CA LEU A 37 19.41 -22.88 9.08
C LEU A 37 18.07 -23.56 9.37
N ARG A 38 18.05 -24.60 10.22
CA ARG A 38 16.80 -25.25 10.64
C ARG A 38 15.85 -24.29 11.35
N ALA A 39 16.36 -23.46 12.25
CA ALA A 39 15.56 -22.45 12.94
C ALA A 39 14.98 -21.42 11.95
N THR A 40 15.79 -20.94 10.99
CA THR A 40 15.32 -20.04 9.93
C THR A 40 14.24 -20.69 9.07
N VAL A 41 14.42 -21.94 8.64
CA VAL A 41 13.42 -22.67 7.85
C VAL A 41 12.11 -22.83 8.62
N VAL A 42 12.16 -23.20 9.90
CA VAL A 42 10.98 -23.31 10.76
C VAL A 42 10.27 -21.96 10.90
N LEU A 43 11.02 -20.88 11.10
CA LEU A 43 10.46 -19.53 11.19
C LEU A 43 9.79 -19.09 9.89
N CYS A 44 10.43 -19.33 8.73
CA CYS A 44 9.86 -19.03 7.42
C CYS A 44 8.58 -19.83 7.16
N LEU A 45 8.57 -21.12 7.54
CA LEU A 45 7.39 -21.97 7.39
C LEU A 45 6.24 -21.47 8.27
N ALA A 46 6.53 -21.14 9.54
CA ALA A 46 5.55 -20.58 10.47
C ALA A 46 4.98 -19.25 9.95
N ALA A 47 5.83 -18.34 9.47
CA ALA A 47 5.40 -17.07 8.89
C ALA A 47 4.53 -17.28 7.64
N SER A 48 4.87 -18.26 6.80
CA SER A 48 4.08 -18.61 5.62
C SER A 48 2.69 -19.13 6.01
N VAL A 49 2.60 -20.01 7.01
CA VAL A 49 1.32 -20.52 7.52
C VAL A 49 0.47 -19.38 8.07
N VAL A 50 1.07 -18.48 8.87
CA VAL A 50 0.38 -17.28 9.38
C VAL A 50 -0.13 -16.43 8.24
N HIS A 51 0.69 -16.15 7.23
CA HIS A 51 0.29 -15.37 6.06
C HIS A 51 -0.90 -16.00 5.32
N VAL A 52 -0.87 -17.30 5.06
CA VAL A 52 -1.97 -18.02 4.39
C VAL A 52 -3.26 -17.94 5.20
N ILE A 53 -3.20 -18.08 6.53
CA ILE A 53 -4.37 -17.94 7.41
C ILE A 53 -4.96 -16.52 7.30
N PHE A 54 -4.12 -15.48 7.32
CA PHE A 54 -4.55 -14.09 7.24
C PHE A 54 -5.17 -13.78 5.88
N VAL A 55 -4.55 -14.22 4.78
CA VAL A 55 -5.10 -14.06 3.43
C VAL A 55 -6.41 -14.83 3.29
N PHE A 56 -6.50 -16.05 3.81
CA PHE A 56 -7.74 -16.82 3.84
C PHE A 56 -8.86 -16.07 4.58
N LEU A 57 -8.59 -15.56 5.78
CA LEU A 57 -9.57 -14.78 6.56
C LEU A 57 -10.01 -13.49 5.87
N GLN A 58 -9.14 -12.92 5.02
CA GLN A 58 -9.44 -11.72 4.24
C GLN A 58 -10.34 -12.01 3.02
N VAL A 59 -10.13 -13.14 2.34
CA VAL A 59 -10.91 -13.53 1.13
C VAL A 59 -12.20 -14.29 1.50
N ALA A 60 -12.23 -14.95 2.66
CA ALA A 60 -13.35 -15.75 3.10
C ALA A 60 -14.62 -14.91 3.29
N PRO A 61 -15.83 -15.51 3.12
CA PRO A 61 -17.09 -14.87 3.47
C PRO A 61 -17.10 -14.33 4.90
N GLU A 62 -17.95 -13.32 5.15
CA GLU A 62 -18.05 -12.67 6.46
C GLU A 62 -18.27 -13.68 7.59
N ASN A 63 -17.36 -13.69 8.55
CA ASN A 63 -17.43 -14.54 9.74
C ASN A 63 -17.02 -13.76 11.00
N THR A 64 -17.38 -14.27 12.18
CA THR A 64 -17.16 -13.59 13.46
C THR A 64 -15.68 -13.31 13.76
N VAL A 65 -14.77 -14.19 13.31
CA VAL A 65 -13.33 -14.05 13.50
C VAL A 65 -12.80 -12.91 12.63
N SER A 66 -13.09 -12.93 11.33
CA SER A 66 -12.69 -11.88 10.40
C SER A 66 -13.24 -10.51 10.83
N LYS A 67 -14.48 -10.44 11.34
CA LYS A 67 -15.04 -9.18 11.87
C LYS A 67 -14.31 -8.69 13.11
N ARG A 68 -14.08 -9.58 14.09
CA ARG A 68 -13.45 -9.21 15.37
C ARG A 68 -11.99 -8.79 15.20
N TYR A 69 -11.26 -9.47 14.33
CA TYR A 69 -9.82 -9.24 14.11
C TYR A 69 -9.52 -8.46 12.83
N SER A 70 -10.53 -7.86 12.20
CA SER A 70 -10.38 -7.10 10.94
C SER A 70 -9.22 -6.08 10.99
N PRO A 71 -9.01 -5.30 12.07
CA PRO A 71 -7.89 -4.38 12.13
C PRO A 71 -6.52 -5.06 12.01
N LEU A 72 -6.33 -6.20 12.69
CA LEU A 72 -5.08 -6.96 12.67
C LEU A 72 -4.86 -7.62 11.30
N ILE A 73 -5.92 -8.22 10.75
CA ILE A 73 -5.85 -8.88 9.44
C ILE A 73 -5.50 -7.85 8.35
N ASN A 74 -6.19 -6.71 8.35
CA ASN A 74 -5.97 -5.62 7.42
C ASN A 74 -4.56 -5.04 7.54
N ALA A 75 -4.03 -4.89 8.76
CA ALA A 75 -2.67 -4.37 8.97
C ALA A 75 -1.58 -5.32 8.45
N TRP A 76 -1.81 -6.64 8.47
CA TRP A 76 -0.87 -7.63 7.92
C TRP A 76 -0.96 -7.76 6.39
N VAL A 77 -2.18 -7.73 5.84
CA VAL A 77 -2.42 -8.04 4.42
C VAL A 77 -2.21 -6.82 3.52
N TYR A 78 -2.81 -5.66 3.85
CA TYR A 78 -2.82 -4.50 2.95
C TYR A 78 -1.46 -3.83 2.65
N PRO A 79 -0.37 -4.01 3.43
CA PRO A 79 0.95 -3.54 3.01
C PRO A 79 1.48 -4.27 1.76
N PHE A 80 1.07 -5.52 1.53
CA PHE A 80 1.63 -6.38 0.49
C PHE A 80 0.61 -6.77 -0.58
N PHE A 81 -0.67 -6.83 -0.23
CA PHE A 81 -1.72 -7.32 -1.11
C PHE A 81 -3.00 -6.50 -0.99
N GLU A 82 -3.38 -5.83 -2.07
CA GLU A 82 -4.66 -5.14 -2.19
C GLU A 82 -5.58 -5.97 -3.09
N GLN A 83 -6.73 -6.40 -2.57
CA GLN A 83 -7.72 -7.13 -3.35
C GLN A 83 -8.51 -6.17 -4.24
N ASN A 84 -8.25 -6.20 -5.54
CA ASN A 84 -8.99 -5.38 -6.50
C ASN A 84 -9.48 -6.23 -7.68
N TRP A 85 -10.69 -6.78 -7.55
CA TRP A 85 -11.34 -7.59 -8.59
C TRP A 85 -11.89 -6.78 -9.77
N ARG A 86 -11.80 -5.44 -9.73
CA ARG A 86 -12.30 -4.56 -10.80
C ARG A 86 -11.55 -4.71 -12.13
N LEU A 87 -10.46 -5.48 -12.18
CA LEU A 87 -9.78 -5.81 -13.43
C LEU A 87 -10.59 -6.78 -14.30
N PHE A 88 -11.39 -7.66 -13.69
CA PHE A 88 -12.13 -8.71 -14.41
C PHE A 88 -13.60 -8.41 -14.63
N ALA A 89 -14.17 -7.51 -13.83
CA ALA A 89 -15.51 -6.98 -14.02
C ALA A 89 -15.50 -5.51 -13.59
N PRO A 90 -14.97 -4.60 -14.44
CA PRO A 90 -15.07 -3.19 -14.15
C PRO A 90 -16.55 -2.80 -14.19
N ASP A 91 -17.13 -2.45 -13.05
CA ASP A 91 -18.38 -1.70 -13.05
C ASP A 91 -18.10 -0.37 -13.74
N PRO A 92 -18.76 -0.07 -14.87
CA PRO A 92 -18.60 1.22 -15.51
C PRO A 92 -19.07 2.28 -14.51
N GLU A 93 -18.17 3.21 -14.17
CA GLU A 93 -18.48 4.27 -13.23
C GLU A 93 -19.58 5.13 -13.85
N SER A 94 -20.80 5.09 -13.30
CA SER A 94 -21.97 5.80 -13.82
C SER A 94 -22.01 7.28 -13.40
N ILE A 95 -20.89 7.79 -12.91
CA ILE A 95 -20.75 9.13 -12.35
C ILE A 95 -19.43 9.76 -12.79
N ASN A 96 -19.47 11.05 -13.08
CA ASN A 96 -18.29 11.90 -13.23
C ASN A 96 -18.05 12.66 -11.93
N ARG A 97 -16.78 12.80 -11.53
CA ARG A 97 -16.43 13.58 -10.34
C ARG A 97 -15.55 14.75 -10.72
N GLN A 98 -16.02 15.96 -10.42
CA GLN A 98 -15.25 17.17 -10.54
C GLN A 98 -14.64 17.50 -9.16
N ILE A 99 -13.31 17.45 -9.08
CA ILE A 99 -12.56 17.80 -7.88
C ILE A 99 -11.97 19.20 -8.06
N LEU A 100 -12.48 20.12 -7.25
CA LEU A 100 -12.06 21.51 -7.18
C LEU A 100 -11.15 21.69 -5.96
N ALA A 101 -10.15 22.55 -6.09
CA ALA A 101 -9.27 22.95 -5.00
C ALA A 101 -9.28 24.48 -4.84
N ARG A 102 -9.18 24.96 -3.60
CA ARG A 102 -8.87 26.35 -3.32
C ARG A 102 -7.85 26.45 -2.21
N THR A 103 -7.11 27.54 -2.19
CA THR A 103 -6.06 27.78 -1.21
C THR A 103 -6.43 28.90 -0.26
N ALA A 104 -5.78 28.93 0.89
CA ALA A 104 -5.79 30.08 1.77
C ALA A 104 -4.37 30.40 2.23
N HIS A 105 -4.10 31.69 2.40
CA HIS A 105 -2.86 32.19 2.98
C HIS A 105 -3.17 33.01 4.23
N THR A 106 -2.30 32.93 5.22
CA THR A 106 -2.36 33.76 6.42
C THR A 106 -1.42 34.95 6.25
N GLY A 107 -1.98 36.16 6.23
CA GLY A 107 -1.23 37.41 6.18
C GLY A 107 -0.41 37.65 7.45
N SER A 108 0.53 38.58 7.40
CA SER A 108 1.35 38.97 8.56
C SER A 108 0.52 39.59 9.70
N ASP A 109 -0.68 40.08 9.39
CA ASP A 109 -1.67 40.61 10.31
C ASP A 109 -2.59 39.52 10.92
N GLY A 110 -2.37 38.25 10.55
CA GLY A 110 -3.21 37.13 10.96
C GLY A 110 -4.50 36.99 10.16
N SER A 111 -4.76 37.84 9.16
CA SER A 111 -5.92 37.72 8.29
C SER A 111 -5.80 36.47 7.40
N VAL A 112 -6.90 35.76 7.18
CA VAL A 112 -6.94 34.61 6.27
C VAL A 112 -7.59 35.02 4.96
N GLN A 113 -6.82 34.96 3.89
CA GLN A 113 -7.27 35.31 2.55
C GLN A 113 -7.47 34.03 1.74
N VAL A 114 -8.71 33.81 1.29
CA VAL A 114 -9.12 32.60 0.57
C VAL A 114 -9.14 32.88 -0.93
N GLY A 115 -8.44 32.04 -1.70
CA GLY A 115 -8.40 32.11 -3.16
C GLY A 115 -9.65 31.51 -3.84
N PRO A 116 -9.76 31.70 -5.17
CA PRO A 116 -10.83 31.10 -5.96
C PRO A 116 -10.71 29.57 -6.05
N TRP A 117 -11.79 28.93 -6.50
CA TRP A 117 -11.77 27.51 -6.86
C TRP A 117 -11.02 27.28 -8.18
N PHE A 118 -10.19 26.25 -8.20
CA PHE A 118 -9.42 25.75 -9.33
C PHE A 118 -9.82 24.30 -9.62
N ASP A 119 -10.08 23.98 -10.89
CA ASP A 119 -10.52 22.65 -11.29
C ASP A 119 -9.34 21.71 -11.55
N LEU A 120 -9.06 20.82 -10.59
CA LEU A 120 -8.00 19.82 -10.71
C LEU A 120 -8.33 18.74 -11.74
N THR A 121 -9.62 18.51 -11.99
CA THR A 121 -10.09 17.49 -12.93
C THR A 121 -9.92 17.97 -14.36
N ALA A 122 -10.16 19.25 -14.63
CA ALA A 122 -9.91 19.86 -15.93
C ALA A 122 -8.42 19.74 -16.36
N VAL A 123 -7.49 19.84 -15.42
CA VAL A 123 -6.05 19.63 -15.68
C VAL A 123 -5.79 18.20 -16.18
N ASP A 124 -6.38 17.19 -15.53
CA ASP A 124 -6.21 15.79 -15.93
C ASP A 124 -6.92 15.48 -17.25
N SER A 125 -8.16 15.94 -17.42
CA SER A 125 -8.94 15.72 -18.63
C SER A 125 -8.25 16.32 -19.85
N SER A 126 -7.76 17.56 -19.77
CA SER A 126 -7.06 18.20 -20.90
C SER A 126 -5.74 17.50 -21.28
N ALA A 127 -5.08 16.83 -20.33
CA ALA A 127 -3.89 16.02 -20.61
C ALA A 127 -4.21 14.65 -21.25
N VAL A 128 -5.48 14.24 -21.21
CA VAL A 128 -5.98 12.97 -21.78
C VAL A 128 -6.70 13.20 -23.11
N GLU A 129 -7.44 14.30 -23.23
CA GLU A 129 -8.18 14.66 -24.44
C GLU A 129 -7.27 14.74 -25.67
N HIS A 130 -7.74 14.13 -26.76
CA HIS A 130 -7.03 14.07 -28.05
C HIS A 130 -5.63 13.43 -28.02
N GLN A 131 -5.24 12.75 -26.94
CA GLN A 131 -3.96 12.05 -26.83
C GLN A 131 -4.13 10.55 -27.13
N PRO A 132 -3.51 9.99 -28.18
CA PRO A 132 -3.63 8.55 -28.50
C PRO A 132 -3.06 7.62 -27.43
N PHE A 133 -2.06 8.07 -26.67
CA PHE A 133 -1.44 7.30 -25.59
C PHE A 133 -1.34 8.15 -24.31
N PRO A 134 -2.47 8.43 -23.63
CA PRO A 134 -2.45 9.31 -22.49
C PRO A 134 -1.76 8.65 -21.29
N SER A 135 -1.08 9.45 -20.47
CA SER A 135 -0.39 8.91 -19.29
C SER A 135 -1.39 8.34 -18.29
N HIS A 136 -1.07 7.18 -17.70
CA HIS A 136 -1.87 6.63 -16.61
C HIS A 136 -1.92 7.54 -15.38
N THR A 137 -0.90 8.38 -15.18
CA THR A 137 -0.87 9.39 -14.13
C THR A 137 -2.00 10.40 -14.32
N ALA A 138 -2.12 11.01 -15.50
CA ALA A 138 -3.19 11.95 -15.80
C ALA A 138 -4.57 11.28 -15.71
N GLN A 139 -4.70 10.04 -16.15
CA GLN A 139 -5.99 9.32 -16.12
C GLN A 139 -6.43 8.89 -14.70
N ASN A 140 -5.49 8.51 -13.83
CA ASN A 140 -5.81 7.72 -12.64
C ASN A 140 -5.35 8.30 -11.32
N MET A 141 -4.34 9.17 -11.29
CA MET A 141 -3.70 9.59 -10.03
C MET A 141 -4.71 10.26 -9.09
N LEU A 142 -5.38 11.32 -9.56
CA LEU A 142 -6.35 12.07 -8.77
C LEU A 142 -7.58 11.21 -8.42
N ARG A 143 -8.09 10.46 -9.39
CA ARG A 143 -9.23 9.55 -9.21
C ARG A 143 -8.95 8.50 -8.13
N ARG A 144 -7.78 7.85 -8.18
CA ARG A 144 -7.38 6.83 -7.20
C ARG A 144 -7.15 7.44 -5.81
N ALA A 145 -6.54 8.63 -5.73
CA ALA A 145 -6.36 9.32 -4.46
C ALA A 145 -7.72 9.64 -3.80
N TRP A 146 -8.70 10.08 -4.59
CA TRP A 146 -10.06 10.30 -4.11
C TRP A 146 -10.75 9.01 -3.67
N THR A 147 -10.72 7.96 -4.49
CA THR A 147 -11.33 6.66 -4.12
C THR A 147 -10.74 6.13 -2.82
N GLY A 148 -9.42 6.12 -2.68
CA GLY A 148 -8.77 5.70 -1.45
C GLY A 148 -9.20 6.56 -0.26
N TYR A 149 -9.32 7.88 -0.44
CA TYR A 149 -9.73 8.80 0.62
C TYR A 149 -11.13 8.45 1.13
N VAL A 150 -12.09 8.26 0.23
CA VAL A 150 -13.47 7.86 0.56
C VAL A 150 -13.49 6.51 1.27
N ASP A 151 -12.76 5.52 0.76
CA ASP A 151 -12.71 4.17 1.34
C ASP A 151 -12.18 4.17 2.78
N THR A 152 -11.27 5.10 3.13
CA THR A 152 -10.69 5.17 4.48
C THR A 152 -11.38 6.14 5.44
N HIS A 153 -12.08 7.16 4.93
CA HIS A 153 -12.73 8.21 5.76
C HIS A 153 -14.24 8.05 5.87
N GLY A 154 -14.87 7.23 5.03
CA GLY A 154 -16.33 7.09 5.02
C GLY A 154 -17.01 8.43 4.74
N GLY A 155 -18.02 8.79 5.54
CA GLY A 155 -18.82 10.01 5.36
C GLY A 155 -18.47 11.19 6.26
N ASP A 156 -17.58 11.05 7.25
CA ASP A 156 -17.34 12.11 8.25
C ASP A 156 -15.95 12.76 8.18
N ASP A 157 -15.17 12.43 7.15
CA ASP A 157 -13.86 13.03 6.83
C ASP A 157 -12.81 12.90 7.95
N LYS A 158 -13.02 11.99 8.92
CA LYS A 158 -12.10 11.78 10.05
C LYS A 158 -11.11 10.66 9.78
N ALA A 159 -9.83 11.00 9.77
CA ALA A 159 -8.75 10.03 9.68
C ALA A 159 -8.57 9.28 11.02
N ARG A 160 -9.06 8.04 11.09
CA ARG A 160 -9.00 7.19 12.30
C ARG A 160 -7.85 6.18 12.30
N THR A 161 -7.22 5.97 11.15
CA THR A 161 -6.18 4.96 10.95
C THR A 161 -4.97 5.57 10.26
N GLU A 162 -3.81 4.92 10.38
CA GLU A 162 -2.59 5.33 9.67
C GLU A 162 -2.81 5.35 8.15
N ARG A 163 -3.57 4.37 7.61
CA ARG A 163 -3.95 4.32 6.19
C ARG A 163 -4.80 5.53 5.80
N ALA A 164 -5.73 5.96 6.64
CA ALA A 164 -6.55 7.14 6.39
C ALA A 164 -5.68 8.41 6.35
N LEU A 165 -4.76 8.59 7.31
CA LEU A 165 -3.82 9.71 7.32
C LEU A 165 -2.93 9.72 6.08
N MET A 166 -2.40 8.56 5.68
CA MET A 166 -1.59 8.42 4.47
C MET A 166 -2.37 8.83 3.22
N MET A 167 -3.61 8.37 3.10
CA MET A 167 -4.44 8.64 1.92
C MET A 167 -4.92 10.09 1.86
N GLN A 168 -5.24 10.69 3.01
CA GLN A 168 -5.46 12.13 3.11
C GLN A 168 -4.23 12.90 2.65
N LYS A 169 -3.04 12.57 3.19
CA LYS A 169 -1.79 13.24 2.80
C LYS A 169 -1.49 13.09 1.31
N TYR A 170 -1.74 11.92 0.74
CA TYR A 170 -1.57 11.66 -0.69
C TYR A 170 -2.49 12.55 -1.55
N LEU A 171 -3.79 12.60 -1.23
CA LEU A 171 -4.74 13.47 -1.93
C LEU A 171 -4.39 14.96 -1.78
N THR A 172 -4.03 15.39 -0.57
CA THR A 172 -3.58 16.76 -0.28
C THR A 172 -2.36 17.14 -1.10
N ASN A 173 -1.35 16.27 -1.18
CA ASN A 173 -0.12 16.54 -1.91
C ASN A 173 -0.38 16.67 -3.41
N ILE A 174 -1.17 15.78 -4.03
CA ILE A 174 -1.54 15.88 -5.45
C ILE A 174 -2.22 17.23 -5.72
N ALA A 175 -3.17 17.62 -4.87
CA ALA A 175 -3.86 18.89 -5.02
C ALA A 175 -2.91 20.08 -4.86
N ALA A 176 -2.06 20.07 -3.84
CA ALA A 176 -1.09 21.13 -3.57
C ALA A 176 -0.08 21.29 -4.72
N ASP A 177 0.47 20.18 -5.23
CA ASP A 177 1.43 20.19 -6.34
C ASP A 177 0.81 20.76 -7.61
N ARG A 178 -0.45 20.41 -7.92
CA ARG A 178 -1.17 20.95 -9.08
C ARG A 178 -1.50 22.42 -8.95
N VAL A 179 -1.93 22.85 -7.77
CA VAL A 179 -2.17 24.27 -7.53
C VAL A 179 -0.87 25.07 -7.63
N ALA A 180 0.24 24.56 -7.08
CA ALA A 180 1.55 25.20 -7.17
C ALA A 180 2.10 25.24 -8.62
N ALA A 181 1.76 24.24 -9.44
CA ALA A 181 2.11 24.25 -10.86
C ALA A 181 1.28 25.27 -11.67
N HIS A 182 0.03 25.54 -11.26
CA HIS A 182 -0.86 26.50 -11.92
C HIS A 182 -0.60 27.95 -11.46
N ASN A 183 -0.33 28.14 -10.16
CA ASN A 183 -0.16 29.44 -9.52
C ASN A 183 1.21 29.53 -8.82
N SER A 184 1.94 30.62 -9.02
CA SER A 184 3.25 30.85 -8.38
C SER A 184 3.17 31.34 -6.93
N GLY A 185 1.96 31.48 -6.36
CA GLY A 185 1.75 32.03 -5.02
C GLY A 185 1.91 30.96 -3.92
N ALA A 186 2.58 31.32 -2.82
CA ALA A 186 2.62 30.48 -1.63
C ALA A 186 1.25 30.44 -0.93
N PHE A 187 0.92 29.29 -0.36
CA PHE A 187 -0.29 29.09 0.43
C PHE A 187 -0.01 28.18 1.62
N ASP A 188 -0.80 28.34 2.68
CA ASP A 188 -0.62 27.63 3.95
C ASP A 188 -1.65 26.51 4.11
N PHE A 189 -2.81 26.66 3.47
CA PHE A 189 -3.91 25.71 3.55
C PHE A 189 -4.51 25.43 2.17
N ILE A 190 -5.05 24.23 2.02
CA ILE A 190 -5.83 23.81 0.87
C ILE A 190 -7.15 23.23 1.32
N GLN A 191 -8.20 23.47 0.53
CA GLN A 191 -9.50 22.86 0.70
C GLN A 191 -9.97 22.27 -0.62
N LEU A 192 -10.56 21.09 -0.57
CA LEU A 192 -11.15 20.43 -1.73
C LEU A 192 -12.67 20.43 -1.67
N ARG A 193 -13.27 20.47 -2.85
CA ARG A 193 -14.70 20.25 -3.06
C ARG A 193 -14.87 19.24 -4.18
N VAL A 194 -15.66 18.20 -3.93
CA VAL A 194 -15.93 17.14 -4.91
C VAL A 194 -17.40 17.21 -5.30
N VAL A 195 -17.65 17.49 -6.56
CA VAL A 195 -18.99 17.50 -7.16
C VAL A 195 -19.15 16.24 -7.98
N THR A 196 -20.10 15.38 -7.60
CA THR A 196 -20.40 14.14 -8.32
C THR A 196 -21.61 14.36 -9.22
N LEU A 197 -21.43 14.12 -10.51
CA LEU A 197 -22.42 14.30 -11.57
C LEU A 197 -22.82 12.92 -12.10
N SER A 198 -24.12 12.66 -12.31
CA SER A 198 -24.56 11.44 -13.00
C SER A 198 -24.10 11.44 -14.46
N ILE A 199 -23.78 10.25 -14.97
CA ILE A 199 -23.63 10.01 -16.40
C ILE A 199 -24.95 9.44 -16.92
N ASP A 200 -25.55 10.12 -17.89
CA ASP A 200 -26.79 9.65 -18.51
C ASP A 200 -26.55 8.36 -19.31
N ALA A 201 -27.54 7.47 -19.32
CA ALA A 201 -27.50 6.29 -20.17
C ALA A 201 -27.42 6.70 -21.65
N PRO A 202 -26.66 5.97 -22.50
CA PRO A 202 -26.61 6.24 -23.93
C PRO A 202 -28.00 6.16 -24.55
N GLY A 203 -28.41 7.19 -25.30
CA GLY A 203 -29.71 7.20 -25.98
C GLY A 203 -30.07 8.55 -26.60
N PRO A 204 -31.19 8.66 -27.33
CA PRO A 204 -31.59 9.87 -28.05
C PRO A 204 -31.82 11.11 -27.17
N ALA A 205 -31.99 10.90 -25.85
CA ALA A 205 -32.16 11.95 -24.86
C ALA A 205 -30.85 12.37 -24.17
N ALA A 206 -29.74 11.66 -24.40
CA ALA A 206 -28.44 12.00 -23.83
C ALA A 206 -27.96 13.36 -24.37
N GLY A 207 -27.65 14.30 -23.47
CA GLY A 207 -27.05 15.58 -23.83
C GLY A 207 -27.99 16.79 -23.95
N LYS A 208 -29.28 16.67 -23.61
CA LYS A 208 -30.19 17.84 -23.62
C LYS A 208 -30.36 18.56 -22.28
N ARG A 209 -29.82 18.01 -21.18
CA ARG A 209 -29.93 18.60 -19.85
C ARG A 209 -28.55 18.68 -19.21
N PRO A 210 -28.18 19.80 -18.56
CA PRO A 210 -26.97 19.84 -17.76
C PRO A 210 -27.05 18.76 -16.66
N PRO A 211 -25.98 18.00 -16.43
CA PRO A 211 -25.99 16.94 -15.43
C PRO A 211 -26.27 17.55 -14.05
N THR A 212 -27.20 16.93 -13.32
CA THR A 212 -27.53 17.36 -11.96
C THR A 212 -26.55 16.73 -10.97
N PRO A 213 -25.92 17.51 -10.07
CA PRO A 213 -25.07 16.94 -9.03
C PRO A 213 -25.84 15.99 -8.13
N VAL A 214 -25.36 14.75 -8.03
CA VAL A 214 -25.87 13.72 -7.11
C VAL A 214 -25.31 13.93 -5.71
N ASP A 215 -24.08 14.43 -5.63
CA ASP A 215 -23.39 14.73 -4.38
C ASP A 215 -22.47 15.95 -4.56
N ASN A 216 -22.28 16.69 -3.48
CA ASN A 216 -21.40 17.84 -3.41
C ASN A 216 -20.76 17.91 -2.04
N ARG A 217 -19.58 17.28 -1.93
CA ARG A 217 -18.85 17.10 -0.68
C ARG A 217 -17.75 18.15 -0.53
N LEU A 218 -17.82 18.92 0.54
CA LEU A 218 -16.80 19.90 0.91
C LEU A 218 -15.91 19.32 2.01
N LEU A 219 -14.62 19.18 1.72
CA LEU A 219 -13.67 18.61 2.68
C LEU A 219 -13.19 19.67 3.68
N PRO A 220 -12.69 19.25 4.86
CA PRO A 220 -12.07 20.17 5.81
C PRO A 220 -10.81 20.82 5.22
N TRP A 221 -10.42 21.97 5.79
CA TRP A 221 -9.15 22.60 5.48
C TRP A 221 -7.98 21.75 5.97
N TRP A 222 -6.98 21.57 5.12
CA TRP A 222 -5.74 20.91 5.46
C TRP A 222 -4.56 21.86 5.35
N LYS A 223 -3.71 21.82 6.37
CA LYS A 223 -2.44 22.53 6.34
C LYS A 223 -1.51 21.82 5.36
N VAL A 224 -0.89 22.58 4.47
CA VAL A 224 0.14 22.09 3.57
C VAL A 224 1.50 22.58 4.06
N THR A 225 2.56 21.81 3.80
CA THR A 225 3.91 22.37 3.85
C THR A 225 3.96 23.52 2.86
N ARG A 226 4.55 24.67 3.22
CA ARG A 226 4.58 25.85 2.35
C ARG A 226 5.13 25.47 0.98
N HIS A 227 4.26 25.38 -0.03
CA HIS A 227 4.63 25.12 -1.41
C HIS A 227 4.77 26.47 -2.09
N GLY A 228 6.03 26.87 -2.28
CA GLY A 228 6.41 28.16 -2.86
C GLY A 228 7.92 28.28 -2.76
N LYS A 229 8.55 28.63 -3.88
CA LYS A 229 10.02 28.77 -3.99
C LYS A 229 10.54 29.90 -3.10
#